data_AF-A0A7W7D9T9-F1
#
_entry.id   AF-A0A7W7D9T9-F1
#
_cell.length_a   1.000
_cell.length_b   1.000
_cell.length_c   1.000
_cell.angle_alpha   90.00
_cell.angle_beta   90.00
_cell.angle_gamma   90.00
#
_symmetry.space_group_name_H-M   'P 1'
#
loop_
_entity.id
_entity.type
_entity.pdbx_description
1 polymer ?
#
loop_
_entity_poly.entity_id
_entity_poly.type
_entity_poly.pdbx_seq_one_letter_code
_entity_poly.pdbx_strand_id
1 'polypeptide(L)'
;MPQVRMMGDDAEEVDAVLEVALAWLRSCPDLIVGSPTRLGHRNGGGRVVFELMLARPAAPQRVQAERVDVPARRRAAGSARRRALPPGGQ
;
A
#
# COMPACT_ATOMS: atom_id res chain seq x y z
N MET A 1 -11.29 -3.52 7.12
CA MET A 1 -11.55 -3.30 5.67
C MET A 1 -10.21 -3.13 4.97
N PRO A 2 -9.95 -3.77 3.81
CA PRO A 2 -8.74 -3.48 3.05
C PRO A 2 -8.76 -2.03 2.58
N GLN A 3 -7.70 -1.29 2.88
CA GLN A 3 -7.44 0.02 2.29
C GLN A 3 -6.35 -0.10 1.25
N VAL A 4 -6.62 0.41 0.06
CA VAL A 4 -5.61 0.58 -0.98
C VAL A 4 -5.00 1.97 -0.82
N ARG A 5 -3.67 2.04 -0.87
CA ARG A 5 -2.90 3.27 -0.78
C ARG A 5 -2.05 3.42 -2.02
N MET A 6 -2.27 4.50 -2.75
CA MET A 6 -1.46 4.89 -3.90
C MET A 6 -0.60 6.09 -3.49
N MET A 7 0.70 6.01 -3.78
CA MET A 7 1.69 7.01 -3.41
C MET A 7 2.67 7.18 -4.56
N GLY A 8 3.04 8.42 -4.85
CA GLY A 8 4.05 8.77 -5.82
C GLY A 8 4.56 10.20 -5.57
N ASP A 9 5.73 10.51 -6.11
CA ASP A 9 6.37 11.82 -5.92
C ASP A 9 5.77 12.90 -6.82
N ASP A 10 5.11 12.49 -7.91
CA ASP A 10 4.35 13.36 -8.81
C ASP A 10 2.84 13.17 -8.56
N ALA A 11 2.13 14.28 -8.32
CA ALA A 11 0.70 14.23 -8.03
C ALA A 11 -0.15 13.99 -9.28
N GLU A 12 0.25 14.54 -10.44
CA GLU A 12 -0.46 14.37 -11.71
C GLU A 12 -0.33 12.93 -12.19
N GLU A 13 0.86 12.34 -12.07
CA GLU A 13 1.08 10.92 -12.39
C GLU A 13 0.21 10.02 -11.50
N VAL A 14 0.17 10.29 -10.19
CA VAL A 14 -0.67 9.53 -9.26
C VAL A 14 -2.15 9.66 -9.59
N ASP A 15 -2.63 10.84 -9.95
CA ASP A 15 -4.02 11.05 -10.36
C ASP A 15 -4.32 10.31 -11.69
N ALA A 16 -3.42 10.34 -12.67
CA ALA A 16 -3.58 9.62 -13.94
C ALA A 16 -3.65 8.09 -13.73
N VAL A 17 -2.76 7.53 -12.90
CA VAL A 17 -2.78 6.11 -12.55
C VAL A 17 -4.03 5.76 -11.74
N LEU A 18 -4.47 6.64 -10.84
CA LEU A 18 -5.69 6.47 -10.07
C LEU A 18 -6.91 6.36 -10.99
N GLU A 19 -7.05 7.22 -12.00
CA GLU A 19 -8.18 7.16 -12.92
C GLU A 19 -8.26 5.81 -13.66
N VAL A 20 -7.13 5.34 -14.19
CA VAL A 20 -7.05 4.03 -14.86
C VAL A 20 -7.36 2.89 -13.88
N ALA A 21 -6.78 2.93 -12.68
CA ALA A 21 -7.01 1.90 -11.67
C ALA A 21 -8.47 1.86 -11.22
N LEU A 22 -9.10 3.02 -10.98
CA LEU A 22 -10.51 3.09 -10.58
C LEU A 22 -11.44 2.61 -11.69
N ALA A 23 -11.17 2.97 -12.94
CA ALA A 23 -11.93 2.48 -14.09
C ALA A 23 -11.88 0.95 -14.19
N TRP A 24 -10.68 0.38 -14.08
CA TRP A 24 -10.49 -1.07 -14.10
C TRP A 24 -11.15 -1.76 -12.90
N LEU A 25 -10.91 -1.29 -11.68
CA LEU A 25 -11.49 -1.88 -10.47
C LEU A 25 -13.03 -1.81 -10.47
N ARG A 26 -13.62 -0.73 -10.98
CA ARG A 26 -15.08 -0.58 -11.11
C ARG A 26 -15.68 -1.46 -12.21
N SER A 27 -14.87 -1.95 -13.15
CA SER A 27 -15.31 -2.94 -14.14
C SER A 27 -15.44 -4.35 -13.56
N CYS A 28 -14.87 -4.62 -12.38
CA CYS A 28 -14.93 -5.90 -11.71
C CYS A 28 -16.23 -6.01 -10.87
N PRO A 29 -17.19 -6.87 -11.24
CA PRO A 29 -18.50 -6.93 -10.55
C PRO A 29 -18.42 -7.48 -9.13
N ASP A 30 -17.34 -8.17 -8.77
CA ASP A 30 -17.13 -8.76 -7.45
C ASP A 30 -16.49 -7.77 -6.47
N LEU A 31 -16.21 -6.53 -6.88
CA LEU A 31 -15.57 -5.51 -6.06
C LEU A 31 -16.49 -4.32 -5.81
N ILE A 32 -16.43 -3.80 -4.58
CA ILE A 32 -16.97 -2.49 -4.21
C ILE A 32 -15.79 -1.57 -3.95
N VAL A 33 -15.73 -0.48 -4.70
CA VAL A 33 -14.67 0.54 -4.60
C VAL A 33 -15.23 1.74 -3.86
N GLY A 34 -14.65 2.05 -2.70
CA GLY A 34 -14.98 3.24 -1.92
C GLY A 34 -14.49 4.53 -2.60
N SER A 35 -15.00 5.67 -2.14
CA SER A 35 -14.59 6.97 -2.66
C SER A 35 -13.10 7.24 -2.36
N PRO A 36 -12.31 7.69 -3.34
CA PRO A 36 -10.92 8.07 -3.12
C PRO A 36 -10.82 9.36 -2.31
N THR A 37 -9.95 9.34 -1.31
CA THR A 37 -9.59 10.49 -0.48
C THR A 37 -8.14 10.85 -0.74
N ARG A 38 -7.92 12.09 -1.20
CA ARG A 38 -6.58 12.67 -1.36
C ARG A 38 -6.05 13.09 0.00
N LEU A 39 -4.83 12.70 0.30
CA LEU A 39 -4.13 13.06 1.52
C LEU A 39 -3.01 14.04 1.17
N GLY A 40 -2.95 15.17 1.87
CA GLY A 40 -1.85 16.12 1.70
C GLY A 40 -0.50 15.53 2.13
N HIS A 41 0.56 15.88 1.42
CA HIS A 41 1.93 15.49 1.75
C HIS A 41 2.83 16.73 1.84
N ARG A 42 3.64 16.81 2.91
CA ARG A 42 4.42 18.04 3.23
C ARG A 42 5.51 18.36 2.19
N ASN A 43 5.95 17.37 1.43
CA ASN A 43 7.03 17.48 0.46
C ASN A 43 6.55 17.45 -1.00
N GLY A 44 5.25 17.66 -1.25
CA GLY A 44 4.64 17.44 -2.57
C GLY A 44 4.34 15.97 -2.85
N GLY A 45 3.92 15.66 -4.08
CA GLY A 45 3.52 14.32 -4.51
C GLY A 45 2.08 13.93 -4.18
N GLY A 46 1.63 12.85 -4.82
CA GLY A 46 0.26 12.36 -4.73
C GLY A 46 0.12 11.24 -3.70
N ARG A 47 -0.85 11.38 -2.79
CA ARG A 47 -1.25 10.29 -1.90
C ARG A 47 -2.76 10.15 -1.91
N VAL A 48 -3.22 8.95 -2.28
CA VAL A 48 -4.65 8.64 -2.36
C VAL A 48 -4.92 7.36 -1.60
N VAL A 49 -6.00 7.37 -0.83
CA VAL A 49 -6.51 6.19 -0.14
C VAL A 49 -7.95 5.94 -0.56
N PHE A 50 -8.31 4.69 -0.74
CA PHE A 50 -9.70 4.27 -0.92
C PHE A 50 -9.90 2.87 -0.33
N GLU A 51 -11.15 2.55 -0.07
CA GLU A 51 -11.54 1.24 0.43
C GLU A 51 -11.82 0.30 -0.74
N LEU A 52 -11.47 -0.97 -0.57
CA LEU A 52 -11.79 -2.01 -1.53
C LEU A 52 -12.38 -3.20 -0.80
N MET A 53 -13.59 -3.60 -1.20
CA MET A 53 -14.31 -4.71 -0.58
C MET A 53 -14.76 -5.71 -1.65
N LEU A 54 -15.03 -6.94 -1.23
CA LEU A 54 -15.77 -7.88 -2.05
C LEU A 54 -17.27 -7.52 -2.01
N ALA A 55 -17.93 -7.53 -3.17
CA ALA A 55 -19.37 -7.27 -3.30
C ALA A 55 -20.22 -8.36 -2.62
N ARG A 56 -19.67 -9.56 -2.48
CA ARG A 56 -20.27 -10.65 -1.72
C ARG A 56 -19.24 -11.23 -0.76
N PRO A 57 -19.63 -11.61 0.46
CA PRO A 57 -18.74 -12.31 1.36
C PRO A 57 -18.30 -13.63 0.71
N ALA A 58 -17.01 -13.75 0.41
CA ALA A 58 -16.43 -15.00 -0.05
C ALA A 58 -16.35 -15.99 1.12
N ALA A 59 -16.49 -17.28 0.80
CA ALA A 59 -16.15 -18.32 1.77
C ALA A 59 -14.67 -18.16 2.18
N PRO A 60 -14.32 -18.37 3.46
CA PRO A 60 -12.93 -18.30 3.90
C PRO A 60 -12.06 -19.25 3.08
N GLN A 61 -11.10 -18.69 2.34
CA GLN A 61 -10.16 -19.48 1.55
C GLN A 61 -8.82 -19.55 2.28
N ARG A 62 -8.29 -20.77 2.48
CA ARG A 62 -6.89 -20.93 2.91
C ARG A 62 -5.98 -20.59 1.74
N VAL A 63 -5.19 -19.54 1.89
CA VAL A 63 -4.19 -19.12 0.91
C VAL A 63 -2.80 -19.42 1.48
N GLN A 64 -1.97 -20.13 0.72
CA GLN A 64 -0.56 -20.32 1.01
C GLN A 64 0.23 -19.33 0.16
N ALA A 65 0.69 -18.24 0.78
CA ALA A 65 1.55 -17.28 0.09
C ALA A 65 3.00 -17.77 0.14
N GLU A 66 3.55 -18.14 -1.01
CA GLU A 66 4.97 -18.46 -1.13
C GLU A 66 5.74 -17.17 -1.40
N ARG A 67 6.73 -16.87 -0.56
CA ARG A 67 7.63 -15.73 -0.75
C ARG A 67 8.76 -16.17 -1.67
N VAL A 68 8.75 -15.70 -2.91
CA VAL A 68 9.90 -15.84 -3.81
C VAL A 68 10.91 -14.76 -3.46
N ASP A 69 11.80 -15.09 -2.53
CA ASP A 69 12.93 -14.24 -2.20
C ASP A 69 13.99 -14.32 -3.30
N VAL A 70 14.07 -13.27 -4.13
CA VAL A 70 15.28 -13.01 -4.90
C VAL A 70 16.34 -12.51 -3.90
N PRO A 71 17.49 -13.18 -3.75
CA PRO A 71 18.49 -12.74 -2.80
C PRO A 71 18.96 -11.33 -3.18
N ALA A 72 18.71 -10.37 -2.30
CA ALA A 72 19.26 -9.04 -2.42
C ALA A 72 20.79 -9.16 -2.56
N ARG A 73 21.36 -8.61 -3.64
CA ARG A 73 22.82 -8.48 -3.76
C ARG A 73 23.32 -7.80 -2.49
N ARG A 74 24.13 -8.50 -1.69
CA ARG A 74 24.78 -7.98 -0.49
C ARG A 74 25.55 -6.71 -0.86
N ARG A 75 24.97 -5.52 -0.62
CA ARG A 75 25.78 -4.33 -0.43
C ARG A 75 26.46 -4.46 0.93
N ALA A 76 27.77 -4.28 0.92
CA ALA A 76 28.67 -4.52 2.04
C ALA A 76 28.15 -3.95 3.37
N ALA A 77 28.40 -4.70 4.43
CA ALA A 77 28.05 -4.40 5.80
C ALA A 77 28.50 -2.99 6.23
N GLY A 78 27.54 -2.06 6.31
CA GLY A 78 27.69 -0.81 7.04
C GLY A 78 27.46 -1.05 8.53
N SER A 79 28.53 -0.91 9.32
CA SER A 79 28.61 -0.91 10.78
C SER A 79 27.29 -0.64 11.53
N ALA A 80 26.86 -1.64 12.31
CA ALA A 80 25.75 -1.53 13.25
C ALA A 80 26.12 -0.61 14.42
N ARG A 81 25.66 0.66 14.40
CA ARG A 81 25.51 1.45 15.63
C ARG A 81 24.15 1.14 16.24
N ARG A 82 24.10 0.09 17.07
CA ARG A 82 22.97 -0.17 17.98
C ARG A 82 22.77 1.05 18.86
N ARG A 83 21.67 1.78 18.66
CA ARG A 83 21.18 2.78 19.60
C ARG A 83 20.46 2.00 20.71
N ALA A 84 21.05 1.94 21.90
CA ALA A 84 20.40 1.34 23.06
C ALA A 84 19.15 2.17 23.43
N LEU A 85 18.02 1.50 23.66
CA LEU A 85 16.83 2.11 24.25
C LEU A 85 17.09 2.33 25.75
N PRO A 86 16.64 3.46 26.34
CA PRO A 86 16.78 3.69 27.77
C PRO A 86 15.88 2.72 28.57
N PRO A 87 16.31 2.27 29.77
CA PRO A 87 15.47 1.43 30.62
C PRO A 87 14.25 2.22 31.09
N GLY A 88 13.06 1.65 30.93
CA GLY A 88 11.82 2.23 31.43
C GLY A 88 11.85 2.30 32.96
N GLY A 89 11.71 3.52 33.49
CA GLY A 89 11.52 3.75 34.92
C GLY A 89 10.13 3.28 35.36
N GLN A 90 10.10 2.64 36.53
CA GLN A 90 8.90 2.26 37.27
C GLN A 90 8.16 3.50 37.81
#